data_AF-A0A6C0EQU0-F1
#
_entry.id   AF-A0A6C0EQU0-F1
#
_cell.length_a   1.000
_cell.length_b   1.000
_cell.length_c   1.000
_cell.angle_alpha   90.00
_cell.angle_beta   90.00
_cell.angle_gamma   90.00
#
_symmetry.space_group_name_H-M   'P 1'
#
loop_
_entity.id
_entity.type
_entity.pdbx_description
1 polymer ?
#
loop_
_entity_poly.entity_id
_entity_poly.type
_entity_poly.pdbx_seq_one_letter_code
_entity_poly.pdbx_strand_id
1 'polypeptide(L)'
;MTENSPKLARIFNCKLCDYECSKISDYEKHILTRKHKNNDKSLQNDDKNSPKLAKKFLCDCGKEYKYRQGLHTHRKNCNQNNISICNSNIKSEESEIKILTNLVLDVVKQNQELTQQNSSLTNKIVNIYKNTSNTTITNSSINSNNKTFNLNVFLNEECKDAMNLMDFVDSLKLQLSDLESVGKLGFVEGISNIIIKNLKALDIHKRPVHCSDSKREVMYIKDEDKWEKENEEKNRLRKAIKYVAHKNSKILPEFKAKYPDCGKSESKQLEQYNKLVIEAMGGRGDNDLEKENKIIKNIAKEVVIDKTITI
;
A
#
# COMPACT_ATOMS: atom_id res chain seq x y z
N MET A 1 49.35 -57.07 47.15
CA MET A 1 49.25 -55.72 47.71
C MET A 1 50.28 -54.83 47.02
N THR A 2 49.81 -54.00 46.11
CA THR A 2 50.43 -52.73 45.72
C THR A 2 49.24 -51.81 45.42
N GLU A 3 48.80 -51.11 46.47
CA GLU A 3 47.79 -50.05 46.36
C GLU A 3 48.39 -48.88 45.59
N ASN A 4 48.26 -48.91 44.26
CA ASN A 4 48.44 -47.70 43.47
C ASN A 4 47.12 -46.93 43.49
N SER A 5 46.95 -46.11 44.53
CA SER A 5 45.83 -45.18 44.64
C SER A 5 45.80 -44.30 43.39
N PRO A 6 44.75 -44.35 42.53
CA PRO A 6 44.70 -43.51 41.36
C PRO A 6 44.54 -42.05 41.80
N LYS A 7 45.58 -41.25 41.52
CA LYS A 7 45.66 -39.80 41.79
C LYS A 7 44.34 -39.13 41.38
N LEU A 8 43.75 -38.30 42.27
CA LEU A 8 42.57 -37.48 41.96
C LEU A 8 42.80 -36.77 40.62
N ALA A 9 42.11 -37.22 39.58
CA ALA A 9 42.26 -36.64 38.26
C ALA A 9 41.63 -35.25 38.29
N ARG A 10 42.40 -34.22 37.92
CA ARG A 10 41.84 -32.86 37.78
C ARG A 10 40.88 -32.86 36.61
N ILE A 11 39.65 -32.45 36.88
CA ILE A 11 38.56 -32.37 35.92
C ILE A 11 38.56 -30.96 35.30
N PHE A 12 38.50 -30.90 33.98
CA PHE A 12 38.46 -29.69 33.16
C PHE A 12 37.09 -29.56 32.50
N ASN A 13 36.40 -28.45 32.78
CA ASN A 13 35.05 -28.16 32.29
C ASN A 13 35.07 -27.00 31.30
N CYS A 14 34.35 -27.14 30.18
CA CYS A 14 34.16 -26.03 29.25
C CYS A 14 33.08 -25.09 29.77
N LYS A 15 33.29 -23.77 29.67
CA LYS A 15 32.30 -22.77 30.09
C LYS A 15 31.22 -22.51 29.02
N LEU A 16 31.47 -22.95 27.78
CA LEU A 16 30.63 -22.66 26.62
C LEU A 16 29.80 -23.87 26.17
N CYS A 17 30.03 -25.06 26.73
CA CYS A 17 29.21 -26.26 26.53
C CYS A 17 29.42 -27.28 27.66
N ASP A 18 28.59 -28.32 27.72
CA ASP A 18 28.61 -29.34 28.79
C ASP A 18 29.73 -30.40 28.62
N TYR A 19 30.90 -30.00 28.13
CA TYR A 19 32.03 -30.89 27.94
C TYR A 19 32.96 -30.90 29.16
N GLU A 20 33.19 -32.09 29.69
CA GLU A 20 34.06 -32.38 30.83
C GLU A 20 35.13 -33.42 30.44
N CYS A 21 36.38 -33.21 30.85
CA CYS A 21 37.43 -34.22 30.66
C CYS A 21 38.50 -34.15 31.76
N SER A 22 39.28 -35.22 31.95
CA SER A 22 40.30 -35.31 33.01
C SER A 22 41.73 -35.06 32.52
N LYS A 23 41.92 -34.77 31.22
CA LYS A 23 43.21 -34.57 30.57
C LYS A 23 43.28 -33.20 29.90
N ILE A 24 44.31 -32.42 30.24
CA ILE A 24 44.48 -31.07 29.73
C ILE A 24 44.67 -31.02 28.21
N SER A 25 45.38 -31.99 27.62
CA SER A 25 45.58 -32.07 26.17
C SER A 25 44.28 -32.25 25.38
N ASP A 26 43.30 -32.92 25.98
CA ASP A 26 41.99 -33.15 25.36
C ASP A 26 41.12 -31.89 25.50
N TYR A 27 41.23 -31.19 26.63
CA TYR A 27 40.62 -29.89 26.83
C TYR A 27 41.15 -28.83 25.86
N GLU A 28 42.46 -28.79 25.62
CA GLU A 28 43.09 -27.87 24.66
C GLU A 28 42.63 -28.16 23.22
N LYS A 29 42.54 -29.44 22.83
CA LYS A 29 41.96 -29.81 21.52
C LYS A 29 40.50 -29.40 21.43
N HIS A 30 39.73 -29.55 22.51
CA HIS A 30 38.33 -29.19 22.58
C HIS A 30 38.09 -27.69 22.33
N ILE A 31 38.83 -26.81 23.01
CA ILE A 31 38.70 -25.35 22.80
C ILE A 31 39.21 -24.88 21.42
N LEU A 32 40.07 -25.67 20.78
CA LEU A 32 40.54 -25.42 19.40
C LEU A 32 39.58 -25.94 18.32
N THR A 33 38.51 -26.67 18.70
CA THR A 33 37.50 -27.11 17.74
C THR A 33 36.79 -25.91 17.11
N ARG A 34 36.30 -26.08 15.87
CA ARG A 34 35.58 -25.02 15.13
C ARG A 34 34.38 -24.45 15.91
N LYS A 35 33.78 -25.22 16.82
CA LYS A 35 32.71 -24.75 17.72
C LYS A 35 33.17 -23.69 18.73
N HIS A 36 34.43 -23.73 19.15
CA HIS A 36 35.01 -22.85 20.18
C HIS A 36 36.06 -21.87 19.62
N LYS A 37 36.57 -22.12 18.41
CA LYS A 37 37.57 -21.27 17.74
C LYS A 37 36.98 -19.98 17.15
N ASN A 38 35.66 -19.92 16.95
CA ASN A 38 34.97 -18.74 16.46
C ASN A 38 34.60 -17.82 17.63
N ASN A 39 35.57 -17.05 18.11
CA ASN A 39 35.42 -16.17 19.26
C ASN A 39 34.86 -14.78 18.89
N ASP A 40 33.84 -14.73 18.04
CA ASP A 40 33.08 -13.50 17.80
C ASP A 40 31.64 -13.84 17.36
N LYS A 41 30.68 -13.45 18.21
CA LYS A 41 29.23 -13.28 17.98
C LYS A 41 28.59 -14.17 16.91
N SER A 42 28.04 -15.32 17.30
CA SER A 42 26.85 -15.88 16.64
C SER A 42 26.14 -16.92 17.52
N LEU A 43 25.51 -16.45 18.60
CA LEU A 43 24.33 -17.12 19.14
C LEU A 43 23.10 -16.51 18.45
N GLN A 44 22.92 -16.83 17.17
CA GLN A 44 21.62 -16.79 16.52
C GLN A 44 21.52 -18.01 15.60
N ASN A 45 20.46 -18.79 15.84
CA ASN A 45 20.06 -19.94 15.05
C ASN A 45 19.63 -19.46 13.66
N ASP A 46 20.55 -19.40 12.72
CA ASP A 46 20.21 -19.37 11.30
C ASP A 46 20.33 -20.77 10.72
N ASP A 47 19.17 -21.41 10.59
CA ASP A 47 18.93 -22.69 9.91
C ASP A 47 19.02 -22.51 8.37
N LYS A 48 20.08 -21.86 7.91
CA LYS A 48 20.42 -21.69 6.48
C LYS A 48 21.84 -22.17 6.24
N ASN A 49 22.06 -23.46 6.46
CA ASN A 49 23.09 -24.24 5.76
C ASN A 49 22.88 -25.74 6.03
N SER A 50 21.80 -26.29 5.48
CA SER A 50 21.63 -27.74 5.39
C SER A 50 22.53 -28.30 4.27
N PRO A 51 23.48 -29.22 4.56
CA PRO A 51 24.17 -29.94 3.51
C PRO A 51 23.22 -31.01 2.95
N LYS A 52 22.84 -30.84 1.68
CA LYS A 52 22.34 -31.83 0.70
C LYS A 52 21.62 -33.08 1.26
N LEU A 53 20.32 -33.17 0.93
CA LEU A 53 19.44 -34.35 0.99
C LEU A 53 20.22 -35.68 0.85
N ALA A 54 20.48 -36.37 1.97
CA ALA A 54 20.97 -37.74 1.93
C ALA A 54 19.82 -38.63 1.42
N LYS A 55 19.99 -39.28 0.25
CA LYS A 55 19.01 -40.24 -0.27
C LYS A 55 18.75 -41.31 0.79
N LYS A 56 17.50 -41.40 1.28
CA LYS A 56 17.07 -42.47 2.17
C LYS A 56 16.91 -43.77 1.38
N PHE A 57 17.19 -44.90 2.02
CA PHE A 57 17.10 -46.24 1.43
C PHE A 57 15.79 -46.89 1.88
N LEU A 58 14.95 -47.28 0.92
CA LEU A 58 13.63 -47.85 1.16
C LEU A 58 13.66 -49.38 1.00
N CYS A 59 12.95 -50.08 1.88
CA CYS A 59 12.59 -51.48 1.66
C CYS A 59 11.17 -51.58 1.10
N ASP A 60 10.88 -52.66 0.37
CA ASP A 60 9.55 -52.93 -0.19
C ASP A 60 8.46 -53.13 0.87
N CYS A 61 8.83 -53.31 2.15
CA CYS A 61 7.90 -53.28 3.28
C CYS A 61 7.52 -51.86 3.75
N GLY A 62 8.03 -50.81 3.10
CA GLY A 62 7.79 -49.41 3.42
C GLY A 62 8.72 -48.79 4.46
N LYS A 63 9.67 -49.54 5.04
CA LYS A 63 10.61 -49.01 6.04
C LYS A 63 11.76 -48.22 5.41
N GLU A 64 12.05 -47.05 5.98
CA GLU A 64 13.13 -46.15 5.55
C GLU A 64 14.38 -46.28 6.43
N TYR A 65 15.55 -46.26 5.78
CA TYR A 65 16.84 -46.35 6.44
C TYR A 65 17.77 -45.23 5.98
N LYS A 66 18.49 -44.63 6.94
CA LYS A 66 19.47 -43.57 6.68
C LYS A 66 20.69 -44.06 5.87
N TYR A 67 21.03 -45.35 5.98
CA TYR A 67 22.21 -45.95 5.37
C TYR A 67 21.89 -47.31 4.73
N ARG A 68 22.58 -47.66 3.64
CA ARG A 68 22.41 -48.91 2.87
C ARG A 68 22.61 -50.16 3.73
N GLN A 69 23.52 -50.09 4.70
CA GLN A 69 23.83 -51.18 5.62
C GLN A 69 22.61 -51.54 6.48
N GLY A 70 21.88 -50.52 6.97
CA GLY A 70 20.64 -50.70 7.74
C GLY A 70 19.53 -51.36 6.93
N LEU A 71 19.40 -50.97 5.65
CA LEU A 71 18.48 -51.64 4.71
C LEU A 71 18.89 -53.11 4.49
N HIS A 72 20.19 -53.39 4.31
CA HIS A 72 20.68 -54.74 4.06
C HIS A 72 20.46 -55.68 5.25
N THR A 73 20.71 -55.23 6.48
CA THR A 73 20.40 -56.01 7.69
C THR A 73 18.90 -56.25 7.83
N HIS A 74 18.08 -55.24 7.51
CA HIS A 74 16.63 -55.37 7.54
C HIS A 74 16.11 -56.40 6.52
N ARG A 75 16.59 -56.35 5.26
CA ARG A 75 16.18 -57.27 4.19
C ARG A 75 16.40 -58.74 4.54
N LYS A 76 17.46 -59.07 5.30
CA LYS A 76 17.73 -60.45 5.73
C LYS A 76 16.65 -61.03 6.64
N ASN A 77 15.95 -60.17 7.38
CA ASN A 77 14.92 -60.54 8.36
C ASN A 77 13.55 -59.95 7.99
N CYS A 78 13.39 -59.48 6.76
CA CYS A 78 12.14 -58.90 6.30
C CYS A 78 11.21 -60.04 5.88
N ASN A 79 10.13 -60.25 6.63
CA ASN A 79 9.20 -61.38 6.47
C ASN A 79 8.31 -61.31 5.21
N GLN A 80 8.75 -60.68 4.13
CA GLN A 80 7.97 -60.58 2.89
C GLN A 80 8.25 -61.79 2.00
N ASN A 81 7.75 -62.95 2.40
CA ASN A 81 7.81 -64.20 1.63
C ASN A 81 6.42 -64.76 1.31
N ASN A 82 5.45 -63.89 0.98
CA ASN A 82 4.17 -64.28 0.38
C ASN A 82 3.56 -63.10 -0.39
N ILE A 83 3.80 -63.05 -1.70
CA ILE A 83 2.91 -62.36 -2.64
C ILE A 83 2.10 -63.44 -3.33
N SER A 84 0.85 -63.61 -2.89
CA SER A 84 -0.24 -64.13 -3.72
C SER A 84 -1.54 -63.47 -3.28
N ILE A 85 -2.08 -62.66 -4.19
CA ILE A 85 -3.46 -62.20 -4.40
C ILE A 85 -4.37 -62.08 -3.17
N CYS A 86 -4.76 -60.85 -2.85
CA CYS A 86 -6.12 -60.58 -2.38
C CYS A 86 -6.67 -59.28 -2.99
N ASN A 87 -7.76 -59.44 -3.75
CA ASN A 87 -8.72 -58.39 -4.04
C ASN A 87 -9.29 -57.87 -2.71
N SER A 88 -9.10 -56.59 -2.43
CA SER A 88 -9.92 -55.87 -1.45
C SER A 88 -10.22 -54.48 -2.01
N ASN A 89 -11.52 -54.27 -2.24
CA ASN A 89 -12.16 -53.06 -2.77
C ASN A 89 -11.54 -51.74 -2.28
N ILE A 90 -10.95 -50.98 -3.21
CA ILE A 90 -10.84 -49.51 -3.09
C ILE A 90 -11.97 -48.95 -3.96
N LYS A 91 -13.11 -48.67 -3.35
CA LYS A 91 -14.18 -47.84 -3.95
C LYS A 91 -14.18 -46.50 -3.22
N SER A 92 -13.24 -45.60 -3.52
CA SER A 92 -13.34 -44.17 -3.13
C SER A 92 -12.23 -43.26 -3.69
N GLU A 93 -11.63 -43.52 -4.87
CA GLU A 93 -10.63 -42.60 -5.46
C GLU A 93 -11.03 -42.07 -6.86
N GLU A 94 -12.01 -42.70 -7.52
CA GLU A 94 -12.42 -42.33 -8.87
C GLU A 94 -13.20 -41.00 -8.92
N SER A 95 -13.89 -40.62 -7.84
CA SER A 95 -14.69 -39.39 -7.79
C SER A 95 -13.83 -38.14 -7.63
N GLU A 96 -12.81 -38.16 -6.77
CA GLU A 96 -11.96 -36.99 -6.52
C GLU A 96 -11.04 -36.68 -7.70
N ILE A 97 -10.48 -37.71 -8.34
CA ILE A 97 -9.68 -37.53 -9.57
C ILE A 97 -10.53 -36.95 -10.70
N LYS A 98 -11.79 -37.37 -10.82
CA LYS A 98 -12.72 -36.86 -11.84
C LYS A 98 -13.15 -35.41 -11.58
N ILE A 99 -13.36 -35.05 -10.31
CA ILE A 99 -13.62 -33.65 -9.90
C ILE A 99 -12.41 -32.77 -10.19
N LEU A 100 -11.19 -33.21 -9.82
CA LEU A 100 -9.96 -32.46 -10.07
C LEU A 100 -9.71 -32.30 -11.58
N THR A 101 -9.95 -33.34 -12.37
CA THR A 101 -9.79 -33.31 -13.83
C THR A 101 -10.77 -32.34 -14.48
N ASN A 102 -12.03 -32.33 -14.03
CA ASN A 102 -13.04 -31.38 -14.51
C ASN A 102 -12.67 -29.93 -14.15
N LEU A 103 -12.18 -29.70 -12.93
CA LEU A 103 -11.78 -28.36 -12.49
C LEU A 103 -10.56 -27.85 -13.28
N VAL A 104 -9.60 -28.72 -13.60
CA VAL A 104 -8.47 -28.39 -14.48
C VAL A 104 -8.94 -28.10 -15.91
N LEU A 105 -9.89 -28.87 -16.44
CA LEU A 105 -10.49 -28.62 -17.75
C LEU A 105 -11.20 -27.26 -17.81
N ASP A 106 -11.95 -26.90 -16.77
CA ASP A 106 -12.64 -25.61 -16.69
C ASP A 106 -11.64 -24.44 -16.60
N VAL A 107 -10.56 -24.58 -15.82
CA VAL A 107 -9.49 -23.56 -15.75
C VAL A 107 -8.77 -23.41 -17.10
N VAL A 108 -8.48 -24.52 -17.79
CA VAL A 108 -7.87 -24.49 -19.12
C VAL A 108 -8.80 -23.81 -20.13
N LYS A 109 -10.10 -24.09 -20.07
CA LYS A 109 -11.12 -23.47 -20.93
C LYS A 109 -11.24 -21.97 -20.66
N GLN A 110 -11.30 -21.56 -19.40
CA GLN A 110 -11.30 -20.13 -19.01
C GLN A 110 -10.01 -19.44 -19.45
N ASN A 111 -8.85 -20.08 -19.33
CA ASN A 111 -7.58 -19.53 -19.82
C ASN A 111 -7.56 -19.40 -21.35
N GLN A 112 -8.16 -20.33 -22.09
CA GLN A 112 -8.30 -20.21 -23.54
C GLN A 112 -9.21 -19.03 -23.91
N GLU A 113 -10.33 -18.84 -23.22
CA GLU A 113 -11.24 -17.69 -23.42
C GLU A 113 -10.54 -16.36 -23.09
N LEU A 114 -9.80 -16.29 -21.98
CA LEU A 114 -8.98 -15.11 -21.63
C LEU A 114 -7.91 -14.83 -22.69
N THR A 115 -7.26 -15.87 -23.21
CA THR A 115 -6.25 -15.72 -24.28
C THR A 115 -6.89 -15.21 -25.57
N GLN A 116 -8.10 -15.67 -25.91
CA GLN A 116 -8.85 -15.18 -27.07
C GLN A 116 -9.30 -13.72 -26.88
N GLN A 117 -9.78 -13.35 -25.69
CA GLN A 117 -10.13 -11.97 -25.36
C GLN A 117 -8.90 -11.05 -25.44
N ASN A 118 -7.74 -11.49 -24.92
CA ASN A 118 -6.48 -10.76 -25.02
C ASN A 118 -5.99 -10.61 -26.47
N SER A 119 -6.15 -11.63 -27.31
CA SER A 119 -5.84 -11.56 -28.73
C SER A 119 -6.76 -10.56 -29.47
N SER A 120 -8.07 -10.58 -29.16
CA SER A 120 -9.03 -9.60 -29.70
C SER A 120 -8.71 -8.16 -29.29
N LEU A 121 -8.36 -7.95 -28.01
CA LEU A 121 -7.92 -6.65 -27.50
C LEU A 121 -6.62 -6.19 -28.17
N THR A 122 -5.64 -7.08 -28.29
CA THR A 122 -4.36 -6.80 -28.98
C THR A 122 -4.61 -6.42 -30.43
N ASN A 123 -5.48 -7.12 -31.14
CA ASN A 123 -5.86 -6.79 -32.51
C ASN A 123 -6.58 -5.44 -32.62
N LYS A 124 -7.45 -5.09 -31.67
CA LYS A 124 -8.07 -3.75 -31.61
C LYS A 124 -7.03 -2.65 -31.40
N ILE A 125 -6.06 -2.88 -30.51
CA ILE A 125 -4.95 -1.94 -30.25
C ILE A 125 -4.07 -1.77 -31.51
N VAL A 126 -3.72 -2.88 -32.18
CA VAL A 126 -2.95 -2.86 -33.43
C VAL A 126 -3.71 -2.16 -34.54
N ASN A 127 -5.03 -2.35 -34.65
CA ASN A 127 -5.86 -1.65 -35.64
C ASN A 127 -5.93 -0.14 -35.37
N ILE A 128 -6.03 0.28 -34.10
CA ILE A 128 -5.91 1.70 -33.73
C ILE A 128 -4.55 2.25 -34.18
N TYR A 129 -3.46 1.53 -33.88
CA TYR A 129 -2.10 1.93 -34.26
C TYR A 129 -1.88 2.01 -35.78
N LYS A 130 -2.42 1.03 -36.53
CA LYS A 130 -2.36 1.00 -38.00
C LYS A 130 -3.20 2.11 -38.64
N ASN A 131 -4.37 2.43 -38.08
CA ASN A 131 -5.21 3.53 -38.54
C ASN A 131 -4.58 4.90 -38.25
N THR A 132 -3.76 5.01 -37.20
CA THR A 132 -2.95 6.21 -36.91
C THR A 132 -1.71 6.32 -37.81
N SER A 133 -1.22 5.22 -38.38
CA SER A 133 0.04 5.20 -39.15
C SER A 133 -0.15 5.24 -40.68
N ASN A 134 -1.36 5.05 -41.21
CA ASN A 134 -1.66 4.96 -42.64
C ASN A 134 -2.52 6.11 -43.19
N THR A 135 -2.41 7.33 -42.64
CA THR A 135 -2.88 8.52 -43.36
C THR A 135 -1.82 8.96 -44.36
N THR A 136 -1.96 8.48 -45.60
CA THR A 136 -1.32 9.08 -46.76
C THR A 136 -1.61 10.58 -46.76
N ILE A 137 -0.57 11.40 -46.69
CA ILE A 137 -0.65 12.85 -46.81
C ILE A 137 -1.06 13.16 -48.25
N THR A 138 -2.37 13.26 -48.49
CA THR A 138 -2.89 13.99 -49.64
C THR A 138 -2.92 15.46 -49.25
N ASN A 139 -2.20 16.30 -49.99
CA ASN A 139 -2.24 17.76 -49.88
C ASN A 139 -3.67 18.24 -50.18
N SER A 140 -4.50 18.23 -49.15
CA SER A 140 -5.68 19.07 -49.05
C SER A 140 -5.37 20.04 -47.93
N SER A 141 -5.23 21.32 -48.29
CA SER A 141 -5.09 22.42 -47.35
C SER A 141 -6.31 22.47 -46.43
N ILE A 142 -6.29 21.67 -45.37
CA ILE A 142 -7.17 21.81 -44.22
C ILE A 142 -6.31 22.45 -43.15
N ASN A 143 -6.47 23.76 -43.01
CA ASN A 143 -5.95 24.54 -41.90
C ASN A 143 -6.64 24.08 -40.60
N SER A 144 -6.21 22.93 -40.06
CA SER A 144 -6.73 22.36 -38.82
C SER A 144 -5.78 22.74 -37.69
N ASN A 145 -5.99 23.93 -37.14
CA ASN A 145 -5.34 24.38 -35.90
C ASN A 145 -5.91 23.70 -34.64
N ASN A 146 -6.55 22.53 -34.75
CA ASN A 146 -7.10 21.81 -33.60
C ASN A 146 -6.04 20.95 -32.92
N LYS A 147 -5.19 21.57 -32.10
CA LYS A 147 -4.51 20.84 -31.02
C LYS A 147 -5.60 20.42 -30.01
N THR A 148 -6.05 19.15 -30.07
CA THR A 148 -7.02 18.62 -29.11
C THR A 148 -6.37 18.54 -27.73
N PHE A 149 -6.91 19.27 -26.75
CA PHE A 149 -6.43 19.26 -25.37
C PHE A 149 -6.41 17.83 -24.79
N ASN A 150 -5.23 17.37 -24.34
CA ASN A 150 -5.06 16.06 -23.72
C ASN A 150 -4.89 16.24 -22.19
N LEU A 151 -5.93 15.86 -21.46
CA LEU A 151 -5.96 15.98 -20.00
C LEU A 151 -4.83 15.22 -19.30
N ASN A 152 -4.48 14.03 -19.79
CA ASN A 152 -3.45 13.21 -19.14
C ASN A 152 -2.06 13.82 -19.33
N VAL A 153 -1.80 14.47 -20.48
CA VAL A 153 -0.56 15.21 -20.73
C VAL A 153 -0.49 16.43 -19.80
N PHE A 154 -1.55 17.24 -19.76
CA PHE A 154 -1.61 18.39 -18.85
C PHE A 154 -1.32 18.00 -17.40
N LEU A 155 -1.99 16.96 -16.88
CA LEU A 155 -1.83 16.54 -15.49
C LEU A 155 -0.43 15.94 -15.23
N ASN A 156 0.02 14.99 -16.05
CA ASN A 156 1.24 14.22 -15.76
C ASN A 156 2.53 14.85 -16.25
N GLU A 157 2.48 15.76 -17.24
CA GLU A 157 3.67 16.44 -17.77
C GLU A 157 3.74 17.88 -17.28
N GLU A 158 2.68 18.67 -17.46
CA GLU A 158 2.69 20.09 -17.07
C GLU A 158 2.53 20.25 -15.56
N CYS A 159 1.58 19.54 -14.95
CA CYS A 159 1.35 19.56 -13.49
C CYS A 159 2.15 18.50 -12.72
N LYS A 160 3.25 18.00 -13.29
CA LYS A 160 4.09 16.95 -12.68
C LYS A 160 4.68 17.37 -11.33
N ASP A 161 4.90 18.67 -11.12
CA ASP A 161 5.51 19.25 -9.91
C ASP A 161 4.47 19.80 -8.91
N ALA A 162 3.17 19.56 -9.14
CA ALA A 162 2.15 19.87 -8.16
C ALA A 162 2.36 19.09 -6.85
N MET A 163 2.03 19.70 -5.73
CA MET A 163 2.04 19.02 -4.42
C MET A 163 0.84 18.09 -4.26
N ASN A 164 0.87 17.18 -3.28
CA ASN A 164 -0.30 16.38 -2.95
C ASN A 164 -1.36 17.22 -2.22
N LEU A 165 -2.63 16.79 -2.29
CA LEU A 165 -3.75 17.51 -1.69
C LEU A 165 -3.56 17.77 -0.20
N MET A 166 -3.07 16.77 0.54
CA MET A 166 -2.88 16.91 1.98
C MET A 166 -1.66 17.77 2.34
N ASP A 167 -0.60 17.73 1.54
CA ASP A 167 0.54 18.64 1.68
C ASP A 167 0.11 20.10 1.48
N PHE A 168 -0.76 20.35 0.49
CA PHE A 168 -1.38 21.67 0.31
C PHE A 168 -2.13 22.10 1.55
N VAL A 169 -3.04 21.25 2.06
CA VAL A 169 -3.82 21.56 3.28
C VAL A 169 -2.90 21.83 4.47
N ASP A 170 -1.83 21.05 4.61
CA ASP A 170 -0.86 21.19 5.70
C ASP A 170 -0.01 22.47 5.58
N SER A 171 0.29 22.91 4.37
CA SER A 171 1.01 24.15 4.10
C SER A 171 0.21 25.43 4.39
N LEU A 172 -1.12 25.34 4.49
CA LEU A 172 -1.99 26.49 4.73
C LEU A 172 -1.68 27.18 6.06
N LYS A 173 -1.29 28.46 5.98
CA LYS A 173 -1.11 29.37 7.12
C LYS A 173 -2.34 30.26 7.24
N LEU A 174 -3.33 29.78 8.00
CA LEU A 174 -4.56 30.53 8.21
C LEU A 174 -4.34 31.72 9.15
N GLN A 175 -5.01 32.83 8.85
CA GLN A 175 -4.90 34.08 9.58
C GLN A 175 -6.19 34.42 10.33
N LEU A 176 -6.10 35.30 11.31
CA LEU A 176 -7.26 35.79 12.06
C LEU A 176 -8.31 36.46 11.15
N SER A 177 -7.88 37.09 10.05
CA SER A 177 -8.78 37.62 9.01
C SER A 177 -9.58 36.53 8.28
N ASP A 178 -9.01 35.33 8.12
CA ASP A 178 -9.72 34.21 7.48
C ASP A 178 -10.85 33.71 8.40
N LEU A 179 -10.59 33.59 9.71
CA LEU A 179 -11.61 33.28 10.72
C LEU A 179 -12.73 34.34 10.76
N GLU A 180 -12.36 35.62 10.76
CA GLU A 180 -13.34 36.72 10.70
C GLU A 180 -14.18 36.66 9.41
N SER A 181 -13.58 36.29 8.28
CA SER A 181 -14.30 36.12 7.02
C SER A 181 -15.31 34.99 7.09
N VAL A 182 -14.97 33.86 7.74
CA VAL A 182 -15.88 32.73 7.98
C VAL A 182 -17.06 33.17 8.86
N GLY A 183 -16.81 33.92 9.93
CA GLY A 183 -17.90 34.44 10.77
C GLY A 183 -18.84 35.42 10.04
N LYS A 184 -18.31 36.19 9.08
CA LYS A 184 -19.09 37.17 8.29
C LYS A 184 -19.90 36.49 7.17
N LEU A 185 -19.23 35.68 6.36
CA LEU A 185 -19.77 35.06 5.14
C LEU A 185 -20.53 33.75 5.43
N GLY A 186 -20.29 33.14 6.58
CA GLY A 186 -20.78 31.80 6.92
C GLY A 186 -19.79 30.70 6.54
N PHE A 187 -20.03 29.49 7.06
CA PHE A 187 -19.15 28.34 6.92
C PHE A 187 -18.85 27.98 5.46
N VAL A 188 -19.88 27.83 4.62
CA VAL A 188 -19.74 27.40 3.23
C VAL A 188 -18.87 28.38 2.43
N GLU A 189 -19.24 29.66 2.41
CA GLU A 189 -18.52 30.66 1.63
C GLU A 189 -17.14 30.98 2.24
N GLY A 190 -17.05 31.03 3.57
CA GLY A 190 -15.80 31.26 4.27
C GLY A 190 -14.75 30.20 3.99
N ILE A 191 -15.08 28.92 4.17
CA ILE A 191 -14.14 27.82 3.90
C ILE A 191 -13.84 27.71 2.41
N SER A 192 -14.83 27.91 1.53
CA SER A 192 -14.60 27.96 0.08
C SER A 192 -13.56 29.02 -0.28
N ASN A 193 -13.72 30.24 0.24
CA ASN A 193 -12.83 31.36 -0.05
C ASN A 193 -11.41 31.12 0.46
N ILE A 194 -11.25 30.52 1.63
CA ILE A 194 -9.93 30.14 2.16
C ILE A 194 -9.22 29.20 1.18
N ILE A 195 -9.89 28.14 0.75
CA ILE A 195 -9.30 27.13 -0.15
C ILE A 195 -8.99 27.76 -1.51
N ILE A 196 -9.96 28.46 -2.10
CA ILE A 196 -9.82 29.09 -3.43
C ILE A 196 -8.71 30.14 -3.45
N LYS A 197 -8.64 31.01 -2.44
CA LYS A 197 -7.59 32.04 -2.31
C LYS A 197 -6.21 31.42 -2.30
N ASN A 198 -6.02 30.35 -1.52
CA ASN A 198 -4.72 29.68 -1.42
C ASN A 198 -4.38 28.86 -2.67
N LEU A 199 -5.35 28.23 -3.33
CA LEU A 199 -5.13 27.58 -4.64
C LEU A 199 -4.74 28.60 -5.71
N LYS A 200 -5.41 29.76 -5.76
CA LYS A 200 -5.10 30.83 -6.74
C LYS A 200 -3.75 31.49 -6.50
N ALA A 201 -3.26 31.49 -5.26
CA ALA A 201 -1.91 31.96 -4.95
C ALA A 201 -0.80 31.02 -5.49
N LEU A 202 -1.15 29.78 -5.85
CA LEU A 202 -0.26 28.86 -6.52
C LEU A 202 -0.36 29.03 -8.04
N ASP A 203 0.79 28.83 -8.70
CA ASP A 203 0.86 28.62 -10.13
C ASP A 203 -0.08 27.47 -10.55
N ILE A 204 -0.72 27.60 -11.71
CA ILE A 204 -1.73 26.64 -12.16
C ILE A 204 -1.19 25.22 -12.20
N HIS A 205 0.06 25.03 -12.64
CA HIS A 205 0.68 23.71 -12.76
C HIS A 205 1.16 23.14 -11.41
N LYS A 206 1.10 23.94 -10.35
CA LYS A 206 1.47 23.52 -8.99
C LYS A 206 0.27 23.22 -8.09
N ARG A 207 -0.95 23.43 -8.59
CA ARG A 207 -2.18 23.18 -7.83
C ARG A 207 -2.43 21.68 -7.68
N PRO A 208 -2.81 21.19 -6.49
CA PRO A 208 -3.12 19.77 -6.26
C PRO A 208 -4.48 19.34 -6.83
N VAL A 209 -5.31 20.27 -7.32
CA VAL A 209 -6.70 20.02 -7.71
C VAL A 209 -7.04 20.76 -9.00
N HIS A 210 -7.64 20.05 -9.94
CA HIS A 210 -8.16 20.58 -11.20
C HIS A 210 -9.55 20.05 -11.54
N CYS A 211 -10.31 20.83 -12.32
CA CYS A 211 -11.64 20.44 -12.79
C CYS A 211 -11.69 20.44 -14.32
N SER A 212 -12.10 19.33 -14.94
CA SER A 212 -12.20 19.24 -16.41
C SER A 212 -13.58 19.63 -16.96
N ASP A 213 -14.61 19.58 -16.11
CA ASP A 213 -16.00 19.94 -16.40
C ASP A 213 -16.66 20.44 -15.10
N SER A 214 -16.87 21.75 -14.98
CA SER A 214 -17.48 22.36 -13.79
C SER A 214 -18.98 22.11 -13.67
N LYS A 215 -19.69 21.80 -14.75
CA LYS A 215 -21.13 21.48 -14.70
C LYS A 215 -21.35 20.11 -14.09
N ARG A 216 -20.46 19.16 -14.40
CA ARG A 216 -20.47 17.78 -13.88
C ARG A 216 -19.54 17.60 -12.67
N GLU A 217 -18.86 18.66 -12.26
CA GLU A 217 -17.91 18.68 -11.14
C GLU A 217 -16.90 17.54 -11.22
N VAL A 218 -16.34 17.32 -12.42
CA VAL A 218 -15.35 16.27 -12.69
C VAL A 218 -13.99 16.75 -12.20
N MET A 219 -13.63 16.31 -10.99
CA MET A 219 -12.41 16.72 -10.30
C MET A 219 -11.28 15.71 -10.48
N TYR A 220 -10.06 16.21 -10.57
CA TYR A 220 -8.82 15.45 -10.54
C TYR A 220 -7.97 15.98 -9.40
N ILE A 221 -7.36 15.06 -8.65
CA ILE A 221 -6.62 15.34 -7.43
C ILE A 221 -5.28 14.66 -7.55
N LYS A 222 -4.23 15.36 -7.11
CA LYS A 222 -2.93 14.77 -6.90
C LYS A 222 -2.82 14.26 -5.47
N ASP A 223 -2.56 12.97 -5.33
CA ASP A 223 -2.35 12.30 -4.06
C ASP A 223 -1.38 11.14 -4.26
N GLU A 224 -0.54 10.84 -3.26
CA GLU A 224 0.53 9.85 -3.38
C GLU A 224 1.37 10.00 -4.67
N ASP A 225 1.66 11.25 -5.05
CA ASP A 225 2.37 11.67 -6.26
C ASP A 225 1.74 11.23 -7.59
N LYS A 226 0.44 10.89 -7.57
CA LYS A 226 -0.34 10.45 -8.73
C LYS A 226 -1.56 11.32 -8.94
N TRP A 227 -1.89 11.54 -10.20
CA TRP A 227 -3.15 12.17 -10.58
C TRP A 227 -4.25 11.15 -10.73
N GLU A 228 -5.33 11.34 -9.99
CA GLU A 228 -6.50 10.48 -10.06
C GLU A 228 -7.78 11.29 -10.18
N LYS A 229 -8.73 10.73 -10.91
CA LYS A 229 -10.09 11.26 -10.94
C LYS A 229 -10.75 11.01 -9.58
N GLU A 230 -11.47 12.01 -9.08
CA GLU A 230 -12.20 11.89 -7.83
C GLU A 230 -13.42 10.95 -7.96
N ASN A 231 -13.71 10.22 -6.88
CA ASN A 231 -14.86 9.33 -6.82
C ASN A 231 -16.19 10.11 -6.71
N GLU A 232 -17.32 9.42 -6.89
CA GLU A 232 -18.65 10.06 -6.80
C GLU A 232 -18.92 10.70 -5.43
N GLU A 233 -18.39 10.11 -4.37
CA GLU A 233 -18.54 10.61 -3.00
C GLU A 233 -17.63 11.80 -2.68
N LYS A 234 -16.56 12.00 -3.44
CA LYS A 234 -15.54 13.05 -3.30
C LYS A 234 -14.82 13.06 -1.95
N ASN A 235 -14.48 11.87 -1.47
CA ASN A 235 -13.98 11.66 -0.11
C ASN A 235 -12.67 12.39 0.19
N ARG A 236 -11.76 12.51 -0.79
CA ARG A 236 -10.48 13.22 -0.58
C ARG A 236 -10.71 14.73 -0.44
N LEU A 237 -11.55 15.32 -1.28
CA LEU A 237 -11.93 16.73 -1.12
C LEU A 237 -12.67 16.99 0.19
N ARG A 238 -13.61 16.12 0.58
CA ARG A 238 -14.29 16.26 1.89
C ARG A 238 -13.32 16.22 3.04
N LYS A 239 -12.36 15.29 3.01
CA LYS A 239 -11.29 15.20 4.01
C LYS A 239 -10.49 16.51 4.04
N ALA A 240 -10.04 17.01 2.90
CA ALA A 240 -9.34 18.30 2.83
C ALA A 240 -10.16 19.45 3.44
N ILE A 241 -11.44 19.57 3.09
CA ILE A 241 -12.36 20.59 3.62
C ILE A 241 -12.45 20.51 5.14
N LYS A 242 -12.64 19.31 5.70
CA LYS A 242 -12.72 19.10 7.16
C LYS A 242 -11.43 19.52 7.86
N TYR A 243 -10.27 19.22 7.28
CA TYR A 243 -8.99 19.62 7.84
C TYR A 243 -8.78 21.14 7.80
N VAL A 244 -9.17 21.80 6.71
CA VAL A 244 -9.14 23.27 6.61
C VAL A 244 -10.06 23.90 7.64
N ALA A 245 -11.30 23.40 7.77
CA ALA A 245 -12.25 23.86 8.77
C ALA A 245 -11.71 23.69 10.20
N HIS A 246 -11.11 22.54 10.51
CA HIS A 246 -10.50 22.28 11.81
C HIS A 246 -9.28 23.18 12.07
N LYS A 247 -8.44 23.44 11.07
CA LYS A 247 -7.36 24.44 11.21
C LYS A 247 -7.92 25.84 11.47
N ASN A 248 -9.02 26.21 10.82
CA ASN A 248 -9.65 27.51 11.00
C ASN A 248 -10.25 27.67 12.41
N SER A 249 -10.91 26.63 12.93
CA SER A 249 -11.48 26.67 14.29
C SER A 249 -10.41 26.79 15.38
N LYS A 250 -9.20 26.28 15.14
CA LYS A 250 -8.05 26.44 16.04
C LYS A 250 -7.57 27.88 16.23
N ILE A 251 -8.04 28.84 15.42
CA ILE A 251 -7.72 30.27 15.59
C ILE A 251 -8.63 30.94 16.64
N LEU A 252 -9.75 30.31 17.01
CA LEU A 252 -10.69 30.87 18.00
C LEU A 252 -10.06 31.30 19.34
N PRO A 253 -9.11 30.55 19.93
CA PRO A 253 -8.42 30.98 21.15
C PRO A 253 -7.64 32.29 20.96
N GLU A 254 -6.94 32.45 19.83
CA GLU A 254 -6.21 33.68 19.50
C GLU A 254 -7.16 34.86 19.32
N PHE A 255 -8.31 34.62 18.67
CA PHE A 255 -9.37 35.63 18.54
C PHE A 255 -9.88 36.08 19.92
N LYS A 256 -10.17 35.14 20.81
CA LYS A 256 -10.63 35.44 22.17
C LYS A 256 -9.57 36.20 23.00
N ALA A 257 -8.29 35.86 22.82
CA ALA A 257 -7.19 36.58 23.47
C ALA A 257 -7.07 38.03 22.98
N LYS A 258 -7.30 38.27 21.68
CA LYS A 258 -7.28 39.62 21.09
C LYS A 258 -8.49 40.46 21.49
N TYR A 259 -9.65 39.83 21.70
CA TYR A 259 -10.91 40.50 22.05
C TYR A 259 -11.51 39.91 23.34
N PRO A 260 -10.91 40.15 24.52
CA PRO A 260 -11.30 39.47 25.77
C PRO A 260 -12.72 39.83 26.27
N ASP A 261 -13.28 40.96 25.84
CA ASP A 261 -14.59 41.44 26.27
C ASP A 261 -15.74 41.04 25.32
N CYS A 262 -15.44 40.30 24.24
CA CYS A 262 -16.45 39.86 23.27
C CYS A 262 -17.52 38.93 23.88
N GLY A 263 -17.25 38.37 25.07
CA GLY A 263 -18.15 37.49 25.81
C GLY A 263 -18.89 38.13 26.99
N LYS A 264 -18.73 39.44 27.25
CA LYS A 264 -19.15 40.07 28.53
C LYS A 264 -20.28 41.10 28.43
N SER A 265 -20.92 41.32 27.28
CA SER A 265 -22.00 42.32 27.15
C SER A 265 -23.24 41.78 26.43
N GLU A 266 -24.43 42.20 26.87
CA GLU A 266 -25.70 42.09 26.13
C GLU A 266 -25.72 43.06 24.94
N SER A 267 -24.72 42.97 24.07
CA SER A 267 -24.54 43.86 22.94
C SER A 267 -24.42 43.11 21.61
N LYS A 268 -24.51 43.86 20.52
CA LYS A 268 -24.26 43.39 19.15
C LYS A 268 -22.91 42.67 18.98
N GLN A 269 -21.94 42.91 19.86
CA GLN A 269 -20.61 42.26 19.82
C GLN A 269 -20.67 40.79 20.26
N LEU A 270 -21.50 40.46 21.26
CA LEU A 270 -21.71 39.08 21.71
C LEU A 270 -22.41 38.26 20.64
N GLU A 271 -23.41 38.83 19.97
CA GLU A 271 -24.10 38.18 18.85
C GLU A 271 -23.13 37.87 17.69
N GLN A 272 -22.27 38.84 17.35
CA GLN A 272 -21.23 38.65 16.33
C GLN A 272 -20.21 37.58 16.72
N TYR A 273 -19.78 37.56 17.98
CA TYR A 273 -18.88 36.53 18.50
C TYR A 273 -19.53 35.14 18.47
N ASN A 274 -20.76 35.01 18.96
CA ASN A 274 -21.50 33.75 18.93
C ASN A 274 -21.70 33.25 17.50
N LYS A 275 -22.06 34.14 16.57
CA LYS A 275 -22.14 33.81 15.15
C LYS A 275 -20.80 33.30 14.63
N LEU A 276 -19.70 34.01 14.91
CA LEU A 276 -18.36 33.61 14.48
C LEU A 276 -17.97 32.23 15.02
N VAL A 277 -18.25 31.95 16.30
CA VAL A 277 -17.98 30.63 16.92
C VAL A 277 -18.80 29.54 16.22
N ILE A 278 -20.10 29.77 16.00
CA ILE A 278 -20.98 28.80 15.31
C ILE A 278 -20.47 28.50 13.90
N GLU A 279 -20.16 29.53 13.11
CA GLU A 279 -19.66 29.34 11.74
C GLU A 279 -18.27 28.69 11.71
N ALA A 280 -17.39 29.02 12.65
CA ALA A 280 -16.08 28.39 12.77
C ALA A 280 -16.17 26.89 13.14
N MET A 281 -17.25 26.47 13.79
CA MET A 281 -17.49 25.09 14.23
C MET A 281 -18.32 24.26 13.23
N GLY A 282 -18.55 24.74 12.01
CA GLY A 282 -19.30 24.01 10.97
C GLY A 282 -20.60 24.68 10.53
N GLY A 283 -20.96 25.83 11.12
CA GLY A 283 -22.22 26.53 10.86
C GLY A 283 -23.43 25.83 11.47
N ARG A 284 -24.60 26.47 11.41
CA ARG A 284 -25.85 25.94 12.00
C ARG A 284 -26.37 24.70 11.26
N GLY A 285 -27.03 23.82 12.00
CA GLY A 285 -27.79 22.67 11.47
C GLY A 285 -26.95 21.45 11.12
N ASP A 286 -27.63 20.30 11.03
CA ASP A 286 -27.03 18.97 10.87
C ASP A 286 -26.96 18.54 9.39
N ASN A 287 -26.52 19.44 8.51
CA ASN A 287 -26.45 19.22 7.06
C ASN A 287 -25.03 19.36 6.50
N ASP A 288 -24.06 18.80 7.21
CA ASP A 288 -22.63 18.88 6.86
C ASP A 288 -22.33 18.39 5.44
N LEU A 289 -22.96 17.28 5.01
CA LEU A 289 -22.77 16.74 3.67
C LEU A 289 -23.23 17.72 2.57
N GLU A 290 -24.34 18.43 2.79
CA GLU A 290 -24.82 19.48 1.87
C GLU A 290 -23.89 20.69 1.85
N LYS A 291 -23.39 21.12 3.03
CA LYS A 291 -22.43 22.23 3.14
C LYS A 291 -21.15 21.89 2.38
N GLU A 292 -20.60 20.69 2.59
CA GLU A 292 -19.45 20.18 1.87
C GLU A 292 -19.68 20.12 0.35
N ASN A 293 -20.86 19.66 -0.10
CA ASN A 293 -21.22 19.66 -1.51
C ASN A 293 -21.17 21.08 -2.12
N LYS A 294 -21.71 22.08 -1.40
CA LYS A 294 -21.67 23.48 -1.83
C LYS A 294 -20.23 24.00 -1.90
N ILE A 295 -19.38 23.66 -0.92
CA ILE A 295 -17.96 24.04 -0.91
C ILE A 295 -17.24 23.43 -2.13
N ILE A 296 -17.44 22.13 -2.38
CA ILE A 296 -16.83 21.45 -3.54
C ILE A 296 -17.28 22.10 -4.85
N LYS A 297 -18.58 22.43 -4.98
CA LYS A 297 -19.13 23.11 -6.15
C LYS A 297 -18.49 24.49 -6.37
N ASN A 298 -18.28 25.24 -5.29
CA ASN A 298 -17.61 26.54 -5.36
C ASN A 298 -16.14 26.39 -5.80
N ILE A 299 -15.41 25.42 -5.25
CA ILE A 299 -14.03 25.13 -5.65
C ILE A 299 -13.97 24.73 -7.13
N ALA A 300 -14.85 23.81 -7.58
CA ALA A 300 -14.87 23.28 -8.94
C ALA A 300 -14.99 24.37 -10.02
N LYS A 301 -15.74 25.44 -9.74
CA LYS A 301 -15.89 26.60 -10.65
C LYS A 301 -14.60 27.40 -10.84
N GLU A 302 -13.72 27.39 -9.85
CA GLU A 302 -12.52 28.23 -9.80
C GLU A 302 -11.23 27.49 -10.21
N VAL A 303 -11.29 26.17 -10.31
CA VAL A 303 -10.14 25.31 -10.70
C VAL A 303 -10.36 24.63 -12.05
N VAL A 304 -11.23 25.20 -12.88
CA VAL A 304 -11.49 24.69 -14.23
C VAL A 304 -10.23 24.81 -15.08
N ILE A 305 -9.89 23.72 -15.77
CA ILE A 305 -8.80 23.70 -16.72
C ILE A 305 -9.21 24.50 -17.95
N ASP A 306 -8.43 25.52 -18.26
CA ASP A 306 -8.60 26.27 -19.50
C ASP A 306 -8.06 25.46 -20.68
N LYS A 307 -8.99 24.94 -21.48
CA LYS A 307 -8.68 24.13 -22.67
C LYS A 307 -8.28 24.97 -23.88
N THR A 308 -8.33 26.29 -23.76
CA THR A 308 -7.90 27.23 -24.82
C THR A 308 -6.43 27.60 -24.72
N ILE A 309 -5.78 27.29 -23.60
CA ILE A 309 -4.33 27.39 -23.47
C ILE A 309 -3.72 26.50 -24.54
N THR A 310 -3.17 27.15 -25.56
CA THR A 310 -2.63 26.51 -26.73
C THR A 310 -1.26 25.98 -26.36
N ILE A 311 -1.10 24.65 -26.42
CA ILE A 311 0.21 23.98 -26.46
C ILE A 311 1.03 24.57 -27.62
#